data_AF-A0A401RZW2-F1
#
_entry.id   AF-A0A401RZW2-F1
#
_cell.length_a   1.000
_cell.length_b   1.000
_cell.length_c   1.000
_cell.angle_alpha   90.00
_cell.angle_beta   90.00
_cell.angle_gamma   90.00
#
_symmetry.space_group_name_H-M   'P 1'
#
loop_
_entity.id
_entity.type
_entity.pdbx_description
1 polymer ?
#
loop_
_entity_poly.entity_id
_entity_poly.type
_entity_poly.pdbx_seq_one_letter_code
_entity_poly.pdbx_strand_id
1 'polypeptide(L)'
;MIGLPDLKDVEAVQKFFLEEVQLGEELLARGDYEKGVDHLSNAVSVCGQPQQLLQVLQQTLPHPVFQMLIQRLPAVRQRFLAGMTAQNLVEDDVE
;
A
#
# COMPACT_ATOMS: atom_id res chain seq x y z
N MET A 1 -6.81 -0.06 -22.65
CA MET A 1 -7.45 -0.18 -21.32
C MET A 1 -6.48 -0.94 -20.45
N ILE A 2 -5.92 -0.30 -19.42
CA ILE A 2 -5.04 -1.00 -18.46
C ILE A 2 -5.99 -1.66 -17.46
N GLY A 3 -6.24 -2.95 -17.67
CA GLY A 3 -7.10 -3.76 -16.81
C GLY A 3 -6.45 -3.90 -15.43
N LEU A 4 -7.26 -3.72 -14.39
CA LEU A 4 -6.88 -4.08 -13.04
C LEU A 4 -6.44 -5.57 -13.05
N PRO A 5 -5.24 -5.91 -12.52
CA PRO A 5 -4.78 -7.28 -12.49
C PRO A 5 -5.79 -8.14 -11.71
N ASP A 6 -6.06 -9.33 -12.25
CA ASP A 6 -6.97 -10.30 -11.64
C ASP A 6 -6.39 -10.70 -10.27
N LEU A 7 -7.14 -10.44 -9.19
CA LEU A 7 -6.70 -10.65 -7.80
C LEU A 7 -6.45 -12.13 -7.45
N LYS A 8 -6.64 -13.06 -8.41
CA LYS A 8 -6.28 -14.48 -8.31
C LYS A 8 -4.87 -14.79 -8.82
N ASP A 9 -4.27 -13.89 -9.58
CA ASP A 9 -2.99 -14.11 -10.23
C ASP A 9 -1.86 -13.62 -9.31
N VAL A 10 -1.33 -14.54 -8.51
CA VAL A 10 -0.24 -14.27 -7.56
C VAL A 10 0.96 -13.67 -8.29
N GLU A 11 1.21 -14.05 -9.54
CA GLU A 11 2.26 -13.44 -10.38
C GLU A 11 1.98 -11.96 -10.67
N ALA A 12 0.73 -11.59 -10.98
CA ALA A 12 0.40 -10.19 -11.26
C ALA A 12 0.48 -9.33 -10.00
N VAL A 13 0.01 -9.84 -8.86
CA VAL A 13 0.13 -9.17 -7.56
C VAL A 13 1.59 -9.03 -7.15
N GLN A 14 2.39 -10.08 -7.32
CA GLN A 14 3.82 -10.05 -7.00
C GLN A 14 4.58 -9.08 -7.91
N LYS A 15 4.25 -9.04 -9.21
CA LYS A 15 4.86 -8.10 -10.15
C LYS A 15 4.51 -6.66 -9.80
N PHE A 16 3.24 -6.37 -9.52
CA PHE A 16 2.79 -5.04 -9.09
C PHE A 16 3.49 -4.63 -7.79
N PHE A 17 3.59 -5.55 -6.83
CA PHE A 17 4.32 -5.33 -5.59
C PHE A 17 5.79 -4.93 -5.84
N LEU A 18 6.51 -5.68 -6.68
CA LEU A 18 7.90 -5.37 -7.01
C LEU A 18 8.05 -4.04 -7.76
N GLU A 19 7.17 -3.73 -8.71
CA GLU A 19 7.19 -2.45 -9.44
C GLU A 19 6.96 -1.27 -8.50
N GLU A 20 5.94 -1.34 -7.62
CA GLU A 20 5.67 -0.28 -6.65
C GLU A 20 6.82 -0.10 -5.64
N VAL A 21 7.45 -1.18 -5.19
CA VAL A 21 8.63 -1.07 -4.30
C VAL A 21 9.80 -0.40 -5.02
N GLN A 22 10.11 -0.81 -6.25
CA GLN A 22 11.21 -0.22 -7.01
C GLN A 22 10.97 1.27 -7.30
N LEU A 23 9.76 1.64 -7.73
CA LEU A 23 9.36 3.04 -7.91
C LEU A 23 9.47 3.82 -6.61
N GLY A 24 9.01 3.22 -5.51
CA GLY A 24 9.14 3.77 -4.16
C GLY A 24 10.58 4.09 -3.81
N GLU A 25 11.48 3.12 -3.94
CA GLU A 25 12.91 3.27 -3.67
C GLU A 25 13.59 4.28 -4.59
N GLU A 26 13.25 4.30 -5.88
CA GLU A 26 13.82 5.27 -6.82
C GLU A 26 13.41 6.71 -6.48
N LEU A 27 12.15 6.93 -6.11
CA LEU A 27 11.65 8.22 -5.67
C LEU A 27 12.31 8.65 -4.36
N LEU A 28 12.48 7.72 -3.42
CA LEU A 28 13.21 7.95 -2.17
C LEU A 28 14.68 8.34 -2.43
N ALA A 29 15.35 7.68 -3.37
CA ALA A 29 16.73 8.00 -3.75
C ALA A 29 16.86 9.37 -4.42
N ARG A 30 15.81 9.83 -5.11
CA ARG A 30 15.71 11.17 -5.70
C ARG A 30 15.33 12.26 -4.68
N GLY A 31 14.97 11.87 -3.45
CA GLY A 31 14.50 12.77 -2.39
C GLY A 31 13.00 13.09 -2.44
N ASP A 32 12.23 12.41 -3.29
CA ASP A 32 10.78 12.55 -3.40
C ASP A 32 10.07 11.59 -2.43
N TYR A 33 10.20 11.88 -1.14
CA TYR A 33 9.74 11.01 -0.07
C TYR A 33 8.22 10.83 -0.02
N GLU A 34 7.45 11.84 -0.42
CA GLU A 34 5.99 11.75 -0.41
C GLU A 34 5.49 10.69 -1.39
N LYS A 35 5.93 10.77 -2.66
CA LYS A 35 5.54 9.77 -3.67
C LYS A 35 6.16 8.41 -3.40
N GLY A 36 7.41 8.37 -2.93
CA GLY A 36 8.07 7.11 -2.61
C GLY A 36 7.31 6.31 -1.56
N VAL A 37 6.84 6.98 -0.50
CA VAL A 37 6.02 6.37 0.54
C VAL A 37 4.61 5.98 0.04
N ASP A 38 4.06 6.71 -0.93
CA ASP A 38 2.75 6.41 -1.52
C ASP A 38 2.79 5.08 -2.30
N HIS A 39 3.79 4.88 -3.16
CA HIS A 39 3.99 3.62 -3.87
C HIS A 39 4.25 2.44 -2.92
N LEU A 40 5.09 2.63 -1.90
CA LEU A 40 5.31 1.60 -0.88
C LEU A 40 4.03 1.26 -0.10
N SER A 41 3.15 2.24 0.15
CA SER A 41 1.86 1.99 0.79
C SER A 41 0.89 1.21 -0.10
N ASN A 42 0.91 1.44 -1.42
CA ASN A 42 0.16 0.65 -2.39
C ASN A 42 0.66 -0.81 -2.42
N ALA A 43 1.99 -1.00 -2.40
CA ALA A 43 2.62 -2.33 -2.32
C ALA A 43 2.20 -3.08 -1.04
N VAL A 44 2.10 -2.39 0.09
CA VAL A 44 1.59 -2.97 1.35
C VAL A 44 0.10 -3.30 1.26
N SER A 45 -0.69 -2.51 0.55
CA SER A 45 -2.14 -2.71 0.40
C SER A 45 -2.50 -3.96 -0.42
N VAL A 46 -1.66 -4.33 -1.39
CA VAL A 46 -1.85 -5.55 -2.20
C VAL A 46 -1.27 -6.80 -1.52
N CYS A 47 -0.44 -6.62 -0.49
CA CYS A 47 0.13 -7.72 0.26
C CYS A 47 -0.88 -8.24 1.30
N GLY A 48 -1.22 -9.53 1.23
CA GLY A 48 -2.09 -10.17 2.23
C GLY A 48 -1.48 -10.25 3.65
N GLN A 49 -0.20 -9.90 3.81
CA GLN A 49 0.52 -9.91 5.09
C GLN A 49 1.34 -8.62 5.28
N PRO A 50 0.69 -7.52 5.68
CA PRO A 50 1.36 -6.24 5.86
C PRO A 50 2.46 -6.28 6.94
N GLN A 51 2.33 -7.13 7.96
CA GLN A 51 3.32 -7.23 9.05
C GLN A 51 4.68 -7.75 8.58
N GLN A 52 4.70 -8.79 7.75
CA GLN A 52 5.93 -9.41 7.31
C GLN A 52 6.68 -8.49 6.34
N LEU A 53 5.92 -7.84 5.46
CA LEU A 53 6.45 -6.83 4.56
C LEU A 53 6.98 -5.60 5.33
N LEU A 54 6.27 -5.13 6.35
CA LEU A 54 6.72 -4.03 7.19
C LEU A 54 8.04 -4.33 7.91
N GLN A 55 8.25 -5.58 8.36
CA GLN A 55 9.53 -5.98 8.94
C GLN A 55 10.67 -5.90 7.92
N VAL A 56 10.43 -6.37 6.68
CA VAL A 56 11.44 -6.28 5.62
C VAL A 56 11.75 -4.82 5.30
N LEU A 57 10.72 -3.99 5.10
CA LEU A 57 10.88 -2.55 4.83
C LEU A 57 11.59 -1.81 5.97
N GLN A 58 11.39 -2.21 7.22
CA GLN A 58 12.10 -1.64 8.36
C GLN A 58 13.60 -1.93 8.33
N GLN A 59 14.01 -3.08 7.77
CA GLN A 59 15.42 -3.46 7.64
C GLN A 59 16.09 -2.86 6.41
N THR A 60 15.34 -2.61 5.34
CA THR A 60 15.89 -2.04 4.10
C THR A 60 15.86 -0.52 4.07
N LEU A 61 14.86 0.12 4.67
CA LEU A 61 14.69 1.58 4.61
C LEU A 61 15.32 2.30 5.81
N PRO A 62 15.84 3.53 5.60
CA PRO A 62 16.24 4.40 6.70
C PRO A 62 15.08 4.70 7.66
N HIS A 63 15.39 4.78 8.95
CA HIS A 63 14.41 5.04 10.03
C HIS A 63 13.45 6.23 9.75
N PRO A 64 13.91 7.38 9.22
CA PRO A 64 13.02 8.53 8.92
C PRO A 64 11.99 8.23 7.82
N VAL A 65 12.39 7.46 6.80
CA VAL A 65 11.52 7.08 5.68
C VAL A 65 10.47 6.08 6.14
N PHE A 66 10.89 5.09 6.92
CA PHE A 66 9.97 4.10 7.49
C PHE A 66 8.94 4.76 8.42
N GLN A 67 9.35 5.73 9.25
CA GLN A 67 8.42 6.52 10.07
C GLN A 67 7.34 7.23 9.23
N MET A 68 7.72 7.84 8.10
CA MET A 68 6.75 8.47 7.19
C MET A 68 5.77 7.45 6.61
N LEU A 69 6.24 6.26 6.26
CA LEU A 69 5.39 5.16 5.81
C LEU A 69 4.39 4.74 6.90
N ILE A 70 4.85 4.57 8.14
CA ILE A 70 3.98 4.27 9.28
C ILE A 70 2.98 5.39 9.56
N GLN A 71 3.31 6.66 9.33
CA GLN A 71 2.36 7.77 9.48
C GLN A 71 1.32 7.83 8.36
N ARG A 72 1.68 7.41 7.14
CA ARG A 72 0.75 7.33 6.00
C ARG A 72 -0.14 6.09 6.08
N LEU A 73 0.34 5.00 6.65
CA LEU A 73 -0.42 3.76 6.80
C LEU A 73 -1.76 3.91 7.53
N PRO A 74 -1.95 4.66 8.64
CA PRO A 74 -3.27 4.86 9.21
C PRO A 74 -4.24 5.53 8.25
N ALA A 75 -3.80 6.47 7.42
CA ALA A 75 -4.64 7.10 6.41
C ALA A 75 -4.98 6.13 5.27
N VAL A 76 -4.02 5.29 4.86
CA VAL A 76 -4.21 4.24 3.84
C VAL A 76 -5.10 3.11 4.38
N ARG A 77 -4.89 2.68 5.62
CA ARG A 77 -5.68 1.66 6.33
C ARG A 77 -7.09 2.16 6.61
N GLN A 78 -7.26 3.44 6.97
CA GLN A 78 -8.57 4.09 7.05
C GLN A 78 -9.24 4.15 5.68
N ARG A 79 -8.54 4.48 4.59
CA ARG A 79 -9.10 4.44 3.22
C ARG A 79 -9.42 3.04 2.73
N PHE A 80 -8.64 2.03 3.10
CA PHE A 80 -8.86 0.65 2.72
C PHE A 80 -10.03 0.05 3.52
N LEU A 81 -10.08 0.30 4.84
CA LEU A 81 -11.23 -0.04 5.68
C LEU A 81 -12.48 0.75 5.28
N ALA A 82 -12.37 2.06 5.01
CA ALA A 82 -13.48 2.89 4.54
C ALA A 82 -13.93 2.52 3.11
N GLY A 83 -13.01 2.07 2.25
CA GLY A 83 -13.30 1.53 0.93
C GLY A 83 -13.97 0.16 0.98
N MET A 84 -13.66 -0.65 2.01
CA MET A 84 -14.36 -1.90 2.30
C MET A 84 -15.70 -1.68 3.04
N THR A 85 -15.84 -0.63 3.87
CA THR A 85 -17.13 -0.28 4.50
C THR A 85 -18.05 0.49 3.55
N ALA A 86 -17.54 1.17 2.52
CA ALA A 86 -18.38 1.74 1.47
C ALA A 86 -19.10 0.68 0.60
N GLN A 87 -18.75 -0.61 0.74
CA GLN A 87 -19.51 -1.72 0.16
C GLN A 87 -20.40 -2.47 1.16
N ASN A 88 -20.50 -2.00 2.42
CA ASN A 88 -21.28 -2.69 3.46
C ASN A 88 -22.12 -1.75 4.36
N LEU A 89 -22.37 -0.50 3.92
CA LEU A 89 -23.14 0.50 4.66
C LEU A 89 -24.22 1.18 3.78
N VAL A 90 -24.84 0.41 2.89
CA VAL A 90 -26.21 0.70 2.45
C VAL A 90 -27.07 -0.35 3.14
N GLU A 91 -28.22 0.05 3.70
CA GLU A 91 -29.14 -0.78 4.51
C GLU A 91 -28.88 -0.77 6.03
N ASP A 92 -28.94 0.42 6.65
CA ASP A 92 -29.65 0.55 7.94
C ASP A 92 -30.10 2.01 8.11
N ASP A 93 -31.17 2.39 7.41
CA ASP A 93 -32.06 3.50 7.79
C ASP A 93 -33.37 3.37 6.99
N VAL A 94 -34.29 2.53 7.49
CA VAL A 94 -35.73 2.69 7.22
C VAL A 94 -36.47 2.53 8.54
N GLU A 95 -36.98 3.68 9.00
CA GLU A 95 -37.94 3.88 10.09
C GLU A 95 -39.16 2.94 10.04
#